data_AF-A0A2E2EUK5-F1
#
_entry.id   AF-A0A2E2EUK5-F1
#
_cell.length_a   1.000
_cell.length_b   1.000
_cell.length_c   1.000
_cell.angle_alpha   90.00
_cell.angle_beta   90.00
_cell.angle_gamma   90.00
#
_symmetry.space_group_name_H-M   'P 1'
#
loop_
_entity.id
_entity.type
_entity.pdbx_description
1 polymer ?
#
loop_
_entity_poly.entity_id
_entity_poly.type
_entity_poly.pdbx_seq_one_letter_code
_entity_poly.pdbx_strand_id
1 'polypeptide(L)'
;MAELNRQQIFKKSEDIFGQPLGTYSRATEYITTNEALLGKGTIIKREGEPYDFKQTGVFLPSIFARVVNQQVIFGSTDPKLDDIFDNVRLQSKSFFGLQDVNKVFILQQRVLPYLQNYIRKELKL
;
A
#
# COMPACT_ATOMS: atom_id res chain seq x y z
N MET A 1 6.51 7.90 3.14
CA MET A 1 5.17 7.55 3.66
C MET A 1 4.43 6.68 2.67
N ALA A 2 4.13 7.17 1.46
CA ALA A 2 3.48 6.38 0.41
C ALA A 2 4.18 5.03 0.17
N GLU A 3 5.51 5.03 0.09
CA GLU A 3 6.29 3.79 -0.08
C GLU A 3 6.10 2.77 1.06
N LEU A 4 6.01 3.22 2.31
CA LEU A 4 5.77 2.32 3.44
C LEU A 4 4.35 1.74 3.39
N ASN A 5 3.37 2.54 2.96
CA ASN A 5 2.01 2.08 2.71
C ASN A 5 1.93 1.07 1.55
N ARG A 6 2.68 1.30 0.46
CA ARG A 6 2.80 0.33 -0.64
C ARG A 6 3.42 -0.98 -0.17
N GLN A 7 4.49 -0.92 0.61
CA GLN A 7 5.19 -2.11 1.07
C GLN A 7 4.35 -2.96 2.03
N GLN A 8 3.55 -2.38 2.93
CA GLN A 8 2.63 -3.18 3.76
C GLN A 8 1.60 -3.92 2.89
N ILE A 9 1.02 -3.25 1.89
CA ILE A 9 0.03 -3.87 0.99
C ILE A 9 0.69 -4.96 0.14
N PHE A 10 1.77 -4.65 -0.55
CA PHE A 10 2.38 -5.54 -1.53
C PHE A 10 3.24 -6.67 -0.92
N LYS A 11 3.97 -6.41 0.18
CA LYS A 11 4.86 -7.42 0.78
C LYS A 11 4.15 -8.26 1.82
N LYS A 12 3.29 -7.63 2.62
CA LYS A 12 2.63 -8.29 3.75
C LYS A 12 1.19 -8.69 3.46
N SER A 13 0.56 -8.12 2.43
CA SER A 13 -0.87 -8.30 2.16
C SER A 13 -1.73 -7.90 3.35
N GLU A 14 -1.34 -6.82 4.04
CA GLU A 14 -1.96 -6.33 5.27
C GLU A 14 -2.48 -4.90 5.12
N ASP A 15 -3.55 -4.60 5.86
CA ASP A 15 -4.10 -3.26 6.02
C ASP A 15 -3.33 -2.43 7.08
N ILE A 16 -3.80 -1.21 7.36
CA ILE A 16 -3.18 -0.32 8.36
C ILE A 16 -3.27 -0.82 9.80
N PHE A 17 -4.08 -1.85 10.08
CA PHE A 17 -4.24 -2.49 11.39
C PHE A 17 -3.51 -3.84 11.48
N GLY A 18 -2.80 -4.24 10.41
CA GLY A 18 -2.12 -5.54 10.35
C GLY A 18 -3.06 -6.71 10.05
N GLN A 19 -4.28 -6.45 9.58
CA GLN A 19 -5.22 -7.49 9.17
C GLN A 19 -4.99 -7.88 7.71
N PRO A 20 -5.19 -9.16 7.34
CA PRO A 20 -5.11 -9.59 5.94
C PRO A 20 -6.08 -8.80 5.04
N LEU A 21 -5.61 -8.44 3.85
CA LEU A 21 -6.42 -7.72 2.86
C LEU A 21 -7.50 -8.59 2.21
N GLY A 22 -7.30 -9.91 2.20
CA GLY A 22 -8.16 -10.89 1.56
C GLY A 22 -7.36 -11.81 0.63
N THR A 23 -8.07 -12.57 -0.19
CA THR A 23 -7.45 -13.60 -1.05
C THR A 23 -8.00 -13.59 -2.48
N TYR A 24 -7.15 -14.03 -3.42
CA TYR A 24 -7.53 -14.17 -4.82
C TYR A 24 -8.61 -15.23 -5.02
N SER A 25 -9.47 -14.98 -6.01
CA SER A 25 -10.54 -15.90 -6.40
C SER A 25 -10.08 -16.87 -7.47
N ARG A 26 -10.80 -17.98 -7.62
CA ARG A 26 -10.65 -18.89 -8.78
C ARG A 26 -10.78 -18.19 -10.13
N ALA A 27 -11.67 -17.19 -10.23
CA ALA A 27 -11.82 -16.41 -11.45
C ALA A 27 -10.55 -15.59 -11.75
N THR A 28 -9.92 -15.02 -10.72
CA THR A 28 -8.65 -14.30 -10.86
C THR A 28 -7.52 -15.23 -11.32
N GLU A 29 -7.46 -16.45 -10.78
CA GLU A 29 -6.50 -17.47 -11.21
C GLU A 29 -6.69 -17.84 -12.67
N TYR A 30 -7.92 -18.09 -13.09
CA TYR A 30 -8.23 -18.40 -14.48
C TYR A 30 -7.84 -17.28 -15.44
N ILE A 31 -8.18 -16.03 -15.11
CA ILE A 31 -7.83 -14.85 -15.91
C ILE A 31 -6.32 -14.71 -16.04
N THR A 32 -5.59 -14.74 -14.92
CA THR A 32 -4.14 -14.53 -14.93
C THR A 32 -3.38 -15.69 -15.58
N THR A 33 -3.88 -16.91 -15.45
CA THR A 33 -3.34 -18.08 -16.18
C THR A 33 -3.50 -17.89 -17.69
N ASN A 34 -4.68 -17.49 -18.16
CA ASN A 34 -4.90 -17.23 -19.58
C ASN A 34 -4.05 -16.06 -20.11
N GLU A 35 -3.91 -14.97 -19.36
CA GLU A 35 -3.03 -13.85 -19.71
C GLU A 35 -1.57 -14.31 -19.85
N ALA A 36 -1.11 -15.17 -18.94
CA ALA A 36 0.24 -15.73 -18.99
C ALA A 36 0.46 -16.64 -20.21
N LEU A 37 -0.50 -17.51 -20.52
CA LEU A 37 -0.46 -18.37 -21.70
C LEU A 37 -0.47 -17.58 -23.02
N LEU A 38 -1.12 -16.40 -23.04
CA LEU A 38 -1.15 -15.48 -24.18
C LEU A 38 0.05 -14.52 -24.24
N GLY A 39 1.01 -14.63 -23.32
CA GLY A 39 2.16 -13.73 -23.22
C GLY A 39 1.82 -12.29 -22.83
N LYS A 40 0.62 -12.05 -22.30
CA LYS A 40 0.13 -10.73 -21.86
C LYS A 40 0.39 -10.44 -20.38
N GLY A 41 0.74 -11.46 -19.61
CA GLY A 41 1.11 -11.38 -18.21
C GLY A 41 2.20 -12.39 -17.85
N THR A 42 2.82 -12.22 -16.69
CA THR A 42 3.87 -13.13 -16.20
C THR A 42 3.57 -13.70 -14.81
N ILE A 43 2.49 -13.24 -14.17
CA ILE A 43 2.14 -13.60 -12.79
C ILE A 43 0.79 -14.29 -12.81
N ILE A 44 0.76 -15.53 -12.32
CA ILE A 44 -0.47 -16.29 -12.06
C ILE A 44 -0.83 -16.11 -10.59
N LYS A 45 -2.04 -15.61 -10.32
CA LYS A 45 -2.55 -15.34 -8.98
C LYS A 45 -3.48 -16.47 -8.55
N ARG A 46 -3.01 -17.38 -7.70
CA ARG A 46 -3.76 -18.61 -7.40
C ARG A 46 -4.89 -18.36 -6.41
N GLU A 47 -5.96 -19.13 -6.49
CA GLU A 47 -7.04 -19.06 -5.53
C GLU A 47 -6.53 -19.25 -4.09
N GLY A 48 -6.98 -18.39 -3.18
CA GLY A 48 -6.59 -18.43 -1.77
C GLY A 48 -5.26 -17.73 -1.46
N GLU A 49 -4.47 -17.35 -2.46
CA GLU A 49 -3.28 -16.54 -2.22
C GLU A 49 -3.65 -15.12 -1.74
N PRO A 50 -2.89 -14.54 -0.79
CA PRO A 50 -3.16 -13.19 -0.30
C PRO A 50 -3.13 -12.12 -1.39
N TYR A 51 -3.98 -11.10 -1.24
CA TYR A 51 -3.94 -9.93 -2.12
C TYR A 51 -2.64 -9.13 -1.94
N ASP A 52 -1.79 -9.19 -2.96
CA ASP A 52 -0.55 -8.43 -3.02
C ASP A 52 -0.58 -7.28 -4.06
N PHE A 53 -1.69 -7.17 -4.81
CA PHE A 53 -1.90 -6.19 -5.88
C PHE A 53 -0.81 -6.19 -6.96
N LYS A 54 -0.05 -7.28 -7.08
CA LYS A 54 0.99 -7.43 -8.10
C LYS A 54 0.35 -7.65 -9.46
N GLN A 55 0.28 -6.61 -10.26
CA GLN A 55 -0.02 -6.69 -11.69
C GLN A 55 0.57 -5.47 -12.40
N THR A 56 0.54 -5.47 -13.73
CA THR A 56 0.82 -4.31 -14.60
C THR A 56 -0.12 -3.11 -14.40
N GLY A 57 -1.02 -3.18 -13.41
CA GLY A 57 -1.96 -2.12 -13.06
C GLY A 57 -1.29 -0.93 -12.38
N VAL A 58 -2.00 0.19 -12.36
CA VAL A 58 -1.48 1.47 -11.85
C VAL A 58 -1.77 1.69 -10.36
N PHE A 59 -2.56 0.83 -9.72
CA PHE A 59 -3.01 0.99 -8.33
C PHE A 59 -1.87 1.21 -7.32
N LEU A 60 -0.90 0.29 -7.27
CA LEU A 60 0.22 0.44 -6.33
C LEU A 60 1.03 1.70 -6.63
N PRO A 61 1.47 1.96 -7.89
CA PRO A 61 2.15 3.21 -8.23
C PRO A 61 1.37 4.49 -7.90
N SER A 62 0.04 4.48 -8.02
CA SER A 62 -0.81 5.65 -7.80
C SER A 62 -1.07 5.99 -6.33
N ILE A 63 -0.65 5.13 -5.39
CA ILE A 63 -0.72 5.42 -3.95
C ILE A 63 0.18 6.61 -3.62
N PHE A 64 -0.40 7.63 -2.96
CA PHE A 64 0.28 8.83 -2.51
C PHE A 64 0.13 9.06 -1.00
N ALA A 65 1.03 9.90 -0.48
CA ALA A 65 0.93 10.48 0.86
C ALA A 65 1.39 11.93 0.78
N ARG A 66 0.51 12.88 1.11
CA ARG A 66 0.78 14.32 1.03
C ARG A 66 0.43 15.03 2.33
N VAL A 67 1.17 16.09 2.66
CA VAL A 67 0.85 16.94 3.80
C VAL A 67 -0.06 18.08 3.34
N VAL A 68 -1.24 18.20 3.94
CA VAL A 68 -2.22 19.27 3.68
C VAL A 68 -2.77 19.72 5.01
N ASN A 69 -2.76 21.03 5.28
CA ASN A 69 -3.29 21.61 6.53
C ASN A 69 -2.81 20.88 7.80
N GLN A 70 -1.50 20.62 7.89
CA GLN A 70 -0.85 19.92 9.02
C GLN A 70 -1.30 18.45 9.21
N GLN A 71 -2.03 17.89 8.26
CA GLN A 71 -2.44 16.49 8.25
C GLN A 71 -1.75 15.73 7.11
N VAL A 72 -1.46 14.45 7.33
CA VAL A 72 -1.00 13.56 6.25
C VAL A 72 -2.20 12.88 5.63
N ILE A 73 -2.46 13.18 4.36
CA ILE A 73 -3.51 12.53 3.56
C ILE A 73 -2.88 11.40 2.75
N PHE A 74 -3.43 10.20 2.90
CA PHE A 74 -3.13 9.04 2.06
C PHE A 74 -4.28 8.83 1.08
N GLY A 75 -3.95 8.32 -0.11
CA GLY A 75 -4.95 7.99 -1.12
C GLY A 75 -4.33 7.36 -2.35
N SER A 76 -5.14 7.18 -3.38
CA SER A 76 -4.71 6.70 -4.69
C SER A 76 -5.32 7.56 -5.79
N THR A 77 -4.60 7.75 -6.89
CA THR A 77 -5.14 8.38 -8.11
C THR A 77 -5.62 7.36 -9.14
N ASP A 78 -5.74 6.07 -8.78
CA ASP A 78 -6.25 5.04 -9.70
C ASP A 78 -7.73 5.31 -10.02
N PRO A 79 -8.13 5.45 -11.29
CA PRO A 79 -9.53 5.65 -11.65
C PRO A 79 -10.43 4.45 -11.29
N LYS A 80 -9.86 3.27 -11.02
CA LYS A 80 -10.59 2.04 -10.64
C LYS A 80 -10.64 1.81 -9.14
N LEU A 81 -10.41 2.84 -8.33
CA LEU A 81 -10.35 2.69 -6.88
C LEU A 81 -11.66 2.12 -6.30
N ASP A 82 -12.80 2.59 -6.81
CA ASP A 82 -14.12 2.12 -6.36
C ASP A 82 -14.33 0.64 -6.71
N ASP A 83 -13.99 0.22 -7.94
CA ASP A 83 -14.03 -1.19 -8.37
C ASP A 83 -13.19 -2.10 -7.47
N ILE A 84 -12.02 -1.61 -7.02
CA ILE A 84 -11.14 -2.34 -6.10
C ILE A 84 -11.82 -2.52 -4.73
N PHE A 85 -12.47 -1.48 -4.22
CA PHE A 85 -13.14 -1.50 -2.92
C PHE A 85 -14.49 -2.21 -2.92
N ASP A 86 -15.10 -2.42 -4.09
CA ASP A 86 -16.33 -3.20 -4.25
C ASP A 86 -16.07 -4.70 -4.40
N ASN A 87 -14.80 -5.11 -4.46
CA ASN A 87 -14.44 -6.52 -4.48
C ASN A 87 -14.83 -7.22 -3.17
N VAL A 88 -15.80 -8.13 -3.25
CA VAL A 88 -16.33 -8.90 -2.10
C VAL A 88 -15.30 -9.80 -1.41
N ARG A 89 -14.19 -10.14 -2.07
CA ARG A 89 -13.10 -10.92 -1.46
C ARG A 89 -12.07 -10.06 -0.73
N LEU A 90 -12.18 -8.75 -0.87
CA LEU A 90 -11.43 -7.77 -0.08
C LEU A 90 -12.03 -7.76 1.33
N GLN A 91 -11.26 -8.21 2.32
CA GLN A 91 -11.73 -8.32 3.70
C GLN A 91 -11.58 -7.01 4.47
N SER A 92 -10.63 -6.17 4.07
CA SER A 92 -10.42 -4.85 4.65
C SER A 92 -10.47 -3.78 3.57
N LYS A 93 -11.10 -2.63 3.89
CA LYS A 93 -11.07 -1.40 3.08
C LYS A 93 -10.08 -0.36 3.63
N SER A 94 -9.34 -0.70 4.68
CA SER A 94 -8.47 0.22 5.41
C SER A 94 -7.06 0.26 4.82
N PHE A 95 -6.94 0.54 3.52
CA PHE A 95 -5.67 0.49 2.78
C PHE A 95 -4.75 1.66 3.09
N PHE A 96 -5.33 2.86 3.22
CA PHE A 96 -4.57 4.10 3.16
C PHE A 96 -4.11 4.56 4.53
N GLY A 97 -2.81 4.45 4.77
CA GLY A 97 -2.19 4.91 6.01
C GLY A 97 -0.93 4.13 6.34
N LEU A 98 -0.56 4.18 7.61
CA LEU A 98 0.60 3.46 8.14
C LEU A 98 0.16 2.61 9.31
N GLN A 99 0.67 1.38 9.35
CA GLN A 99 0.71 0.60 10.59
C GLN A 99 1.52 1.35 11.66
N ASP A 100 1.22 1.08 12.94
CA ASP A 100 1.88 1.76 14.06
C ASP A 100 3.40 1.59 14.05
N VAL A 101 3.90 0.41 13.68
CA VAL A 101 5.34 0.17 13.49
C VAL A 101 5.97 1.16 12.50
N ASN A 102 5.27 1.46 11.40
CA ASN A 102 5.73 2.39 10.38
C ASN A 102 5.62 3.85 10.87
N LYS A 103 4.63 4.18 11.70
CA LYS A 103 4.52 5.51 12.34
C LYS A 103 5.72 5.76 13.26
N VAL A 104 6.01 4.81 14.14
CA VAL A 104 7.17 4.88 15.06
C VAL A 104 8.47 4.99 14.28
N PHE A 105 8.64 4.18 13.24
CA PHE A 105 9.81 4.25 12.37
C PHE A 105 10.02 5.65 11.78
N ILE A 106 8.97 6.29 11.26
CA ILE A 106 9.08 7.65 10.70
C ILE A 106 9.44 8.67 11.78
N LEU A 107 8.80 8.58 12.94
CA LEU A 107 9.07 9.51 14.04
C LEU A 107 10.54 9.43 14.47
N GLN A 108 11.07 8.22 14.64
CA GLN A 108 12.43 8.00 15.11
C GLN A 108 13.49 8.28 14.04
N GLN A 109 13.25 7.89 12.79
CA GLN A 109 14.27 7.92 11.74
C GLN A 109 14.25 9.17 10.89
N ARG A 110 13.16 9.95 10.93
CA ARG A 110 13.01 11.15 10.07
C ARG A 110 12.66 12.39 10.88
N VAL A 111 11.61 12.34 11.69
CA VAL A 111 11.10 13.52 12.38
C VAL A 111 12.04 13.96 13.51
N LEU A 112 12.40 13.05 14.41
CA LEU A 112 13.26 13.35 15.54
C LEU A 112 14.64 13.88 15.11
N PRO A 113 15.36 13.24 14.16
CA PRO A 113 16.65 13.77 13.69
C PRO A 113 16.52 15.15 13.04
N TYR A 114 15.47 15.38 12.26
CA TYR A 114 15.21 16.70 11.68
C TYR A 114 15.03 17.77 12.75
N LEU A 115 14.18 17.51 13.76
CA LEU A 115 13.93 18.45 14.85
C LEU A 115 15.19 18.71 15.68
N GLN A 116 15.95 17.67 16.00
CA GLN A 116 17.23 17.81 16.73
C GLN A 116 18.22 18.66 15.95
N ASN A 117 18.37 18.42 14.64
CA ASN A 117 19.27 19.20 13.79
C ASN A 117 18.81 20.65 13.66
N TYR A 118 17.51 20.88 13.50
CA TYR A 118 16.93 22.22 13.49
C TYR A 118 17.22 22.97 14.80
N ILE A 119 16.91 22.35 15.94
CA ILE A 119 17.12 22.94 17.27
C ILE A 119 18.61 23.24 17.50
N ARG A 120 19.52 22.31 17.17
CA ARG A 120 20.97 22.56 17.29
C ARG A 120 21.41 23.76 16.47
N LYS A 121 20.92 23.87 15.23
CA LYS A 121 21.24 25.00 14.35
C LYS A 121 20.72 26.33 14.91
N GLU A 122 19.48 26.36 15.39
CA GLU A 122 18.87 27.58 15.98
C GLU A 122 19.56 27.99 17.29
N LEU A 123 19.94 27.02 18.12
CA LEU A 123 20.60 27.25 19.40
C LEU A 123 22.13 27.38 19.31
N LYS A 124 22.71 27.23 18.11
CA LYS A 124 24.16 27.22 17.84
C LYS A 124 24.93 26.21 18.70
N LEU A 125 24.35 25.02 18.89
CA LEU A 125 24.93 23.87 19.60
C LEU A 125 25.67 22.92 18.66
#